data_AF-A0A0S2UX32-F1
#
_entry.id   AF-A0A0S2UX32-F1
#
_cell.length_a   1.000
_cell.length_b   1.000
_cell.length_c   1.000
_cell.angle_alpha   90.00
_cell.angle_beta   90.00
_cell.angle_gamma   90.00
#
_symmetry.space_group_name_H-M   'P 1'
#
loop_
_entity.id
_entity.type
_entity.pdbx_description
1 polymer ?
#
loop_
_entity_poly.entity_id
_entity_poly.type
_entity_poly.pdbx_seq_one_letter_code
_entity_poly.pdbx_strand_id
1 'polypeptide(L)'
;MKHIISFLLISVFMLFQKSHCFEIPDHADECLQELGMDSSELQDLREKRRDNIEPTHNGKCLALCIAKRGGYVKDTGVNEEAILKGLPAGVSVNFEQCRPSSDADDCEKFYKIFECLRQQIPKKPTK
;
A
#
# COMPACT_ATOMS: atom_id res chain seq x y z
N MET A 1 -28.21 22.17 25.14
CA MET A 1 -27.17 21.29 25.70
C MET A 1 -27.14 19.87 25.10
N LYS A 2 -28.29 19.25 24.72
CA LYS A 2 -28.29 17.93 24.04
C LYS A 2 -27.59 17.90 22.68
N HIS A 3 -27.67 18.98 21.89
CA HIS A 3 -27.07 19.04 20.54
C HIS A 3 -25.54 19.22 20.53
N ILE A 4 -24.95 19.77 21.60
CA ILE A 4 -23.50 19.98 21.71
C ILE A 4 -22.77 18.65 21.93
N ILE A 5 -23.37 17.75 22.71
CA ILE A 5 -22.82 16.40 22.97
C ILE A 5 -22.83 15.55 21.69
N SER A 6 -23.82 15.74 20.81
CA SER A 6 -23.91 15.01 19.54
C SER A 6 -22.82 15.41 18.54
N PHE A 7 -22.37 16.67 18.53
CA PHE A 7 -21.31 17.12 17.63
C PHE A 7 -19.91 16.64 18.06
N LEU A 8 -19.70 16.46 19.37
CA LEU A 8 -18.45 15.91 19.90
C LEU A 8 -18.30 14.41 19.59
N LEU A 9 -19.39 13.65 19.53
CA LEU A 9 -19.35 12.23 19.15
C LEU A 9 -19.09 12.03 17.65
N ILE A 10 -19.61 12.91 16.79
CA ILE A 10 -19.41 12.83 15.33
C ILE A 10 -17.97 13.21 14.94
N SER A 11 -17.38 14.20 15.61
CA SER A 11 -15.98 14.62 15.36
C SER A 11 -14.96 13.55 15.78
N VAL A 12 -15.25 12.79 16.84
CA VAL A 12 -14.43 11.62 17.24
C VAL A 12 -14.56 10.48 16.22
N PHE A 13 -15.73 10.30 15.59
CA PHE A 13 -15.94 9.24 14.60
C PHE A 13 -15.17 9.48 13.29
N MET A 14 -14.95 10.74 12.90
CA MET A 14 -14.15 11.07 11.71
C MET A 14 -12.66 10.71 11.84
N LEU A 15 -12.14 10.53 13.07
CA LEU A 15 -10.75 10.11 13.29
C LEU A 15 -10.53 8.60 13.07
N PHE A 16 -11.59 7.80 12.91
CA PHE A 16 -11.49 6.35 12.77
C PHE A 16 -11.66 5.82 11.32
N GLN A 17 -11.82 6.69 10.32
CA GLN A 17 -12.10 6.26 8.94
C GLN A 17 -10.92 6.24 7.97
N LYS A 18 -9.65 6.23 8.42
CA LYS A 18 -8.52 5.94 7.52
C LYS A 18 -8.37 4.43 7.27
N SER A 19 -9.38 3.83 6.63
CA SER A 19 -9.33 2.46 6.12
C SER A 19 -9.03 2.45 4.62
N HIS A 20 -7.98 3.18 4.21
CA HIS A 20 -7.46 3.17 2.84
C HIS A 20 -6.12 2.45 2.86
N CYS A 21 -6.19 1.11 2.82
CA CYS A 21 -5.03 0.31 2.46
C CYS A 21 -4.57 0.77 1.07
N PHE A 22 -3.38 1.37 0.97
CA PHE A 22 -2.75 1.75 -0.30
C PHE A 22 -3.38 2.94 -1.06
N GLU A 23 -3.84 4.01 -0.41
CA GLU A 23 -3.86 5.30 -1.12
C GLU A 23 -2.41 5.78 -1.29
N ILE A 24 -1.99 5.92 -2.55
CA ILE A 24 -0.62 6.28 -2.98
C ILE A 24 -0.50 7.79 -3.26
N PRO A 25 -0.54 8.64 -2.23
CA PRO A 25 0.13 9.93 -2.35
C PRO A 25 1.20 10.20 -1.28
N ASP A 26 1.09 9.57 -0.10
CA ASP A 26 2.04 9.86 0.98
C ASP A 26 3.43 9.32 0.61
N HIS A 27 4.45 10.19 0.64
CA HIS A 27 5.85 9.92 0.32
C HIS A 27 6.23 9.73 -1.16
N ALA A 28 5.30 9.91 -2.10
CA ALA A 28 5.59 9.69 -3.53
C ALA A 28 6.64 10.68 -4.06
N ASP A 29 6.51 11.98 -3.75
CA ASP A 29 7.46 13.02 -4.23
C ASP A 29 8.87 12.81 -3.67
N GLU A 30 8.98 12.44 -2.39
CA GLU A 30 10.25 12.12 -1.73
C GLU A 30 10.93 10.92 -2.41
N CYS A 31 10.15 9.90 -2.76
CA CYS A 31 10.65 8.72 -3.43
C CYS A 31 11.06 8.97 -4.87
N LEU A 32 10.30 9.78 -5.61
CA LEU A 32 10.69 10.21 -6.97
C LEU A 32 12.02 10.95 -6.93
N GLN A 33 12.18 11.87 -5.97
CA GLN A 33 13.43 12.61 -5.79
C GLN A 33 14.60 11.69 -5.40
N GLU A 34 14.41 10.78 -4.44
CA GLU A 34 15.44 9.84 -3.98
C GLU A 34 15.91 8.91 -5.11
N LEU A 35 14.99 8.49 -5.96
CA LEU A 35 15.26 7.58 -7.07
C LEU A 35 15.68 8.29 -8.36
N GLY A 36 15.68 9.63 -8.39
CA GLY A 36 15.99 10.41 -9.59
C GLY A 36 14.97 10.23 -10.72
N MET A 37 13.71 9.99 -10.37
CA MET A 37 12.59 9.76 -11.28
C MET A 37 11.72 11.01 -11.42
N ASP A 38 11.05 11.17 -12.55
CA ASP A 38 10.07 12.23 -12.76
C ASP A 38 8.64 11.74 -12.45
N SER A 39 7.69 12.69 -12.36
CA SER A 39 6.30 12.40 -11.99
C SER A 39 5.56 11.48 -12.96
N SER A 40 6.04 11.30 -14.20
CA SER A 40 5.44 10.38 -15.16
C SER A 40 5.56 8.92 -14.72
N GLU A 41 6.60 8.56 -13.97
CA GLU A 41 6.75 7.21 -13.40
C GLU A 41 5.66 6.92 -12.35
N LEU A 42 5.27 7.92 -11.56
CA LEU A 42 4.15 7.79 -10.63
C LEU A 42 2.81 7.64 -11.37
N GLN A 43 2.64 8.37 -12.48
CA GLN A 43 1.46 8.24 -13.33
C GLN A 43 1.40 6.85 -13.98
N ASP A 44 2.49 6.38 -14.59
CA ASP A 44 2.60 5.05 -15.19
C ASP A 44 2.31 3.94 -14.17
N LEU A 45 2.87 4.03 -12.97
CA LEU A 45 2.60 3.09 -11.88
C LEU A 45 1.11 3.05 -11.51
N ARG A 46 0.44 4.21 -11.45
CA ARG A 46 -1.00 4.31 -11.15
C ARG A 46 -1.85 3.70 -12.26
N GLU A 47 -1.52 3.98 -13.51
CA GLU A 47 -2.23 3.47 -14.69
C GLU A 47 -2.09 1.95 -14.80
N LYS A 48 -0.86 1.42 -14.69
CA LYS A 48 -0.61 -0.02 -14.72
C LYS A 48 -1.29 -0.76 -13.57
N ARG A 49 -1.28 -0.19 -12.36
CA ARG A 49 -2.04 -0.75 -11.23
C ARG A 49 -3.53 -0.83 -11.53
N ARG A 50 -4.13 0.25 -12.05
CA ARG A 50 -5.55 0.30 -12.41
C ARG A 50 -5.89 -0.76 -13.46
N ASP A 51 -5.03 -0.89 -14.47
CA ASP A 51 -5.26 -1.76 -15.61
C ASP A 51 -4.80 -3.22 -15.35
N ASN A 52 -4.32 -3.52 -14.13
CA ASN A 52 -3.72 -4.79 -13.71
C ASN A 52 -2.57 -5.25 -14.64
N ILE A 53 -1.78 -4.29 -15.11
CA ILE A 53 -0.57 -4.51 -15.91
C ILE A 53 0.64 -4.48 -14.96
N GLU A 54 1.63 -5.33 -15.22
CA GLU A 54 2.87 -5.34 -14.46
C GLU A 54 3.66 -4.03 -14.65
N PRO A 55 4.07 -3.34 -13.57
CA PRO A 55 4.85 -2.11 -13.65
C PRO A 55 6.26 -2.35 -14.18
N THR A 56 6.89 -1.27 -14.67
CA THR A 56 8.33 -1.28 -14.98
C THR A 56 9.15 -1.55 -13.72
N HIS A 57 10.44 -1.88 -13.90
CA HIS A 57 11.38 -1.97 -12.77
C HIS A 57 11.38 -0.69 -11.92
N ASN A 58 11.41 0.49 -12.57
CA ASN A 58 11.28 1.79 -11.90
C ASN A 58 10.00 1.89 -11.07
N GLY A 59 8.85 1.52 -11.65
CA GLY A 59 7.58 1.50 -10.93
C GLY A 59 7.57 0.56 -9.72
N LYS A 60 8.25 -0.59 -9.80
CA LYS A 60 8.42 -1.53 -8.67
C LYS A 60 9.29 -0.91 -7.57
N CYS A 61 10.39 -0.26 -7.92
CA CYS A 61 11.25 0.42 -6.96
C CYS A 61 10.58 1.63 -6.32
N LEU A 62 9.80 2.40 -7.10
CA LEU A 62 8.99 3.49 -6.57
C LEU A 62 7.96 2.97 -5.56
N ALA A 63 7.27 1.86 -5.86
CA ALA A 63 6.35 1.23 -4.92
C ALA A 63 7.04 0.75 -3.63
N LEU A 64 8.24 0.15 -3.75
CA LEU A 64 9.04 -0.26 -2.60
C LEU A 64 9.44 0.94 -1.73
N CYS A 65 9.91 2.03 -2.34
CA CYS A 65 10.28 3.23 -1.59
C CYS A 65 9.10 3.79 -0.80
N ILE A 66 7.94 3.94 -1.46
CA ILE A 66 6.71 4.42 -0.81
C ILE A 66 6.32 3.50 0.34
N ALA A 67 6.42 2.18 0.15
CA ALA A 67 6.11 1.20 1.19
C ALA A 67 7.07 1.25 2.38
N LYS A 68 8.37 1.48 2.15
CA LYS A 68 9.37 1.70 3.22
C LYS A 68 9.05 2.95 4.03
N ARG A 69 8.82 4.09 3.36
CA ARG A 69 8.51 5.36 4.02
C ARG A 69 7.18 5.32 4.77
N GLY A 70 6.17 4.66 4.20
CA GLY A 70 4.89 4.40 4.85
C GLY A 70 4.94 3.38 5.99
N GLY A 71 6.11 2.80 6.29
CA GLY A 71 6.29 1.84 7.37
C GLY A 71 5.72 0.44 7.11
N TYR A 72 5.37 0.12 5.86
CA TYR A 72 4.89 -1.20 5.43
C TYR A 72 6.02 -2.18 5.14
N VAL A 73 7.26 -1.69 5.03
CA VAL A 73 8.48 -2.49 4.87
C VAL A 73 9.50 -2.03 5.91
N LYS A 74 10.12 -3.00 6.58
CA LYS A 74 11.26 -2.87 7.51
C LYS A 74 12.49 -3.50 6.87
N ASP A 75 13.65 -3.31 7.49
CA ASP A 75 14.93 -3.86 7.02
C ASP A 75 14.91 -5.39 6.85
N THR A 76 14.06 -6.09 7.63
CA THR A 76 13.93 -7.55 7.61
C THR A 76 12.80 -8.07 6.71
N GLY A 77 12.10 -7.20 5.97
CA GLY A 77 10.97 -7.57 5.11
C GLY A 77 9.70 -6.77 5.38
N VAL A 78 8.55 -7.31 4.96
CA VAL A 78 7.25 -6.63 5.13
C VAL A 78 6.89 -6.46 6.61
N ASN A 79 6.32 -5.31 6.96
CA ASN A 79 5.78 -5.05 8.29
C ASN A 79 4.34 -5.57 8.37
N GLU A 80 4.20 -6.84 8.70
CA GLU A 80 2.90 -7.54 8.74
C GLU A 80 1.87 -6.80 9.60
N GLU A 81 2.27 -6.28 10.76
CA GLU A 81 1.38 -5.54 11.66
C GLU A 81 0.82 -4.28 10.99
N ALA A 82 1.66 -3.50 10.28
CA ALA A 82 1.21 -2.30 9.57
C ALA A 82 0.30 -2.63 8.40
N ILE A 83 0.59 -3.70 7.67
CA ILE A 83 -0.25 -4.18 6.55
C ILE A 83 -1.61 -4.62 7.09
N LEU A 84 -1.64 -5.47 8.12
CA LEU A 84 -2.89 -5.96 8.72
C LEU A 84 -3.76 -4.82 9.27
N LYS A 85 -3.16 -3.79 9.87
CA LYS A 85 -3.90 -2.58 10.32
C LYS A 85 -4.56 -1.82 9.19
N GLY A 86 -3.98 -1.86 7.99
CA GLY A 86 -4.55 -1.20 6.82
C GLY A 86 -5.70 -1.99 6.18
N LEU A 87 -5.81 -3.30 6.44
CA LEU A 87 -6.80 -4.14 5.79
C LEU A 87 -8.23 -3.83 6.27
N PRO A 88 -9.26 -3.97 5.40
CA PRO A 88 -10.64 -3.91 5.82
C PRO A 88 -10.96 -4.95 6.90
N ALA A 89 -11.89 -4.62 7.80
CA ALA A 89 -12.33 -5.56 8.83
C ALA A 89 -12.80 -6.89 8.21
N GLY A 90 -12.36 -8.01 8.80
CA GLY A 90 -12.70 -9.36 8.33
C GLY A 90 -11.86 -9.88 7.16
N VAL A 91 -10.91 -9.09 6.64
CA VAL A 91 -9.92 -9.56 5.66
C VAL A 91 -8.68 -10.04 6.39
N SER A 92 -8.22 -11.24 6.06
CA SER A 92 -6.95 -11.80 6.52
C SER A 92 -6.09 -12.17 5.31
N VAL A 93 -4.78 -12.02 5.46
CA VAL A 93 -3.79 -12.46 4.48
C VAL A 93 -2.78 -13.40 5.15
N ASN A 94 -2.16 -14.27 4.37
CA ASN A 94 -1.15 -15.23 4.75
C ASN A 94 0.20 -14.82 4.15
N PHE A 95 1.06 -14.24 4.99
CA PHE A 95 2.39 -13.77 4.58
C PHE A 95 3.36 -14.90 4.26
N GLU A 96 3.24 -16.05 4.92
CA GLU A 96 4.10 -17.22 4.70
C GLU A 96 4.00 -17.75 3.28
N GLN A 97 2.80 -17.71 2.69
CA GLN A 97 2.55 -18.12 1.30
C GLN A 97 3.17 -17.16 0.26
N CYS A 98 3.53 -15.95 0.69
CA CYS A 98 4.04 -14.90 -0.20
C CYS A 98 5.55 -14.67 -0.05
N ARG A 99 6.26 -15.50 0.73
CA ARG A 99 7.71 -15.37 0.88
C ARG A 99 8.42 -15.57 -0.47
N PRO A 100 9.32 -14.65 -0.87
CA PRO A 100 10.01 -14.77 -2.15
C PRO A 100 11.04 -15.90 -2.10
N SER A 101 11.12 -16.69 -3.17
CA SER A 101 12.09 -17.79 -3.32
C SER A 101 13.22 -17.48 -4.31
N SER A 102 13.34 -16.23 -4.78
CA SER A 102 14.22 -15.85 -5.89
C SER A 102 15.37 -14.93 -5.48
N ASP A 103 16.50 -15.06 -6.18
CA ASP A 103 17.68 -14.17 -6.12
C ASP A 103 17.47 -12.81 -6.82
N ALA A 104 16.23 -12.42 -7.11
CA ALA A 104 15.91 -11.13 -7.71
C ALA A 104 16.30 -9.94 -6.79
N ASP A 105 16.32 -8.73 -7.34
CA ASP A 105 16.52 -7.53 -6.53
C ASP A 105 15.35 -7.25 -5.58
N ASP A 106 15.56 -6.31 -4.66
CA ASP A 106 14.59 -5.98 -3.61
C ASP A 106 13.27 -5.42 -4.16
N CYS A 107 13.32 -4.66 -5.26
CA CYS A 107 12.12 -4.09 -5.89
C CYS A 107 11.23 -5.20 -6.45
N GLU A 108 11.85 -6.16 -7.14
CA GLU A 108 11.16 -7.34 -7.70
C GLU A 108 10.63 -8.26 -6.60
N LYS A 109 11.44 -8.53 -5.57
CA LYS A 109 11.02 -9.32 -4.40
C LYS A 109 9.81 -8.69 -3.72
N PHE A 110 9.87 -7.39 -3.43
CA PHE A 110 8.76 -6.67 -2.82
C PHE A 110 7.51 -6.72 -3.69
N TYR A 111 7.64 -6.46 -4.99
CA TYR A 111 6.51 -6.48 -5.91
C TYR A 111 5.81 -7.85 -5.92
N LYS A 112 6.57 -8.94 -5.95
CA LYS A 112 6.01 -10.31 -5.89
C LYS A 112 5.28 -10.60 -4.58
N ILE A 113 5.84 -10.17 -3.45
CA ILE A 113 5.17 -10.29 -2.15
C ILE A 113 3.86 -9.50 -2.17
N PHE A 114 3.91 -8.25 -2.62
CA PHE A 114 2.76 -7.36 -2.70
C PHE A 114 1.65 -7.95 -3.57
N GLU A 115 1.98 -8.44 -4.77
CA GLU A 115 1.00 -9.05 -5.68
C GLU A 115 0.40 -10.32 -5.09
N CYS A 116 1.21 -11.18 -4.47
CA CYS A 116 0.72 -12.37 -3.78
C CYS A 116 -0.28 -12.02 -2.67
N LEU A 117 0.01 -11.03 -1.83
CA LEU A 117 -0.91 -10.57 -0.78
C LEU A 117 -2.18 -9.96 -1.38
N ARG A 118 -2.06 -9.17 -2.44
CA ARG A 118 -3.19 -8.56 -3.14
C ARG A 118 -4.16 -9.59 -3.70
N GLN A 119 -3.65 -10.71 -4.22
CA GLN A 119 -4.47 -11.81 -4.75
C GLN A 119 -5.30 -12.53 -3.67
N GLN A 120 -4.87 -12.49 -2.41
CA GLN A 120 -5.62 -13.05 -1.29
C GLN A 120 -6.76 -12.14 -0.80
N ILE A 121 -6.71 -10.85 -1.14
CA ILE A 121 -7.73 -9.88 -0.75
C ILE A 121 -8.90 -9.97 -1.74
N PRO A 122 -10.14 -10.24 -1.27
CA PRO A 122 -11.29 -10.29 -2.16
C PRO A 122 -11.51 -8.92 -2.80
N LYS A 123 -11.58 -8.88 -4.13
CA LYS A 123 -11.93 -7.66 -4.86
C LYS A 123 -13.36 -7.27 -4.46
N LYS A 124 -13.56 -6.03 -4.00
CA LYS A 124 -14.92 -5.51 -3.82
C LYS A 124 -15.65 -5.63 -5.17
N PRO A 125 -16.89 -6.15 -5.21
CA PRO A 125 -17.67 -6.09 -6.43
C PRO A 125 -17.85 -4.62 -6.82
N THR A 126 -17.40 -4.28 -8.03
CA THR A 126 -17.71 -3.01 -8.67
C THR A 126 -19.23 -2.96 -8.84
N LYS A 127 -19.90 -2.12 -8.05
CA LYS A 127 -21.30 -1.75 -8.29
C LYS A 127 -21.35 -0.68 -9.37
#